data_AF-A0A1C7LSK7-F1
#
_entry.id   AF-A0A1C7LSK7-F1
#
_cell.length_a   1.000
_cell.length_b   1.000
_cell.length_c   1.000
_cell.angle_alpha   90.00
_cell.angle_beta   90.00
_cell.angle_gamma   90.00
#
_symmetry.space_group_name_H-M   'P 1'
#
loop_
_entity.id
_entity.type
_entity.pdbx_description
1 polymer ?
#
loop_
_entity_poly.entity_id
_entity_poly.type
_entity_poly.pdbx_seq_one_letter_code
_entity_poly.pdbx_strand_id
1 'polypeptide(L)'
;MGSVLKCLGVHTDFNFLSRSWGGMFARHYIAIRRPAGLRHLIVASTSALMELCRMLLQHWNWEYLDAMQALYKTHVCSLDPWPELLLKPSQQGTKRPPLCAHSNLMVYRYVLTSFMDITYPTLLINAPTKDRIKR
;
A
#
# COMPACT_ATOMS: atom_id res chain seq x y z
N MET A 1 5.92 -12.54 9.39
CA MET A 1 4.79 -12.12 10.25
C MET A 1 4.64 -13.01 11.49
N GLY A 2 4.48 -14.33 11.36
CA GLY A 2 4.28 -15.22 12.52
C GLY A 2 5.34 -15.10 13.63
N SER A 3 6.62 -15.01 13.30
CA SER A 3 7.70 -14.84 14.30
C SER A 3 7.62 -13.51 15.05
N VAL A 4 7.20 -12.43 14.37
CA VAL A 4 7.04 -11.09 14.97
C VAL A 4 5.87 -11.10 15.95
N LEU A 5 4.72 -11.64 15.54
CA LEU A 5 3.54 -11.75 16.41
C LEU A 5 3.81 -12.60 17.65
N LYS A 6 4.61 -13.67 17.52
CA LYS A 6 5.03 -14.50 18.66
C LYS A 6 5.99 -13.74 19.58
N CYS A 7 6.98 -13.06 19.02
CA CYS A 7 7.94 -12.27 19.80
C CYS A 7 7.25 -11.15 20.59
N LEU A 8 6.23 -10.54 20.01
CA LEU A 8 5.42 -9.51 20.65
C LEU A 8 4.33 -10.08 21.59
N GLY A 9 4.15 -11.41 21.65
CA GLY A 9 3.14 -12.05 22.50
C GLY A 9 1.69 -11.88 22.03
N VAL A 10 1.43 -11.31 20.85
CA VAL A 10 0.08 -10.98 20.35
C VAL A 10 -0.48 -11.97 19.32
N HIS A 11 0.24 -13.08 19.06
CA HIS A 11 -0.15 -14.04 18.02
C HIS A 11 -1.52 -14.70 18.18
N THR A 12 -2.10 -14.67 19.37
CA THR A 12 -3.42 -15.23 19.69
C THR A 12 -4.56 -14.21 19.60
N ASP A 13 -4.27 -12.91 19.62
CA ASP A 13 -5.28 -11.85 19.56
C ASP A 13 -4.69 -10.56 19.00
N PHE A 14 -5.00 -10.25 17.74
CA PHE A 14 -4.54 -9.03 17.09
C PHE A 14 -5.47 -8.54 15.97
N ASN A 15 -5.40 -7.25 15.70
CA ASN A 15 -5.97 -6.62 14.52
C ASN A 15 -4.85 -6.33 13.51
N PHE A 16 -5.14 -6.44 12.22
CA PHE A 16 -4.18 -6.14 11.16
C PHE A 16 -4.56 -4.83 10.47
N LEU A 17 -3.80 -3.77 10.69
CA LEU A 17 -3.88 -2.55 9.89
C LEU A 17 -2.89 -2.59 8.74
N SER A 18 -3.38 -2.42 7.53
CA SER A 18 -2.58 -2.45 6.31
C SER A 18 -2.77 -1.16 5.53
N ARG A 19 -1.67 -0.59 5.01
CA ARG A 19 -1.70 0.64 4.21
C ARG A 19 -0.90 0.48 2.92
N SER A 20 -1.40 1.02 1.82
CA SER A 20 -0.71 0.95 0.51
C SER A 20 -0.42 -0.52 0.14
N TRP A 21 0.82 -0.86 -0.25
CA TRP A 21 1.27 -2.24 -0.52
C TRP A 21 0.99 -3.21 0.64
N GLY A 22 0.95 -2.72 1.89
CA GLY A 22 0.66 -3.54 3.06
C GLY A 22 -0.65 -4.31 2.95
N GLY A 23 -1.65 -3.80 2.22
CA GLY A 23 -2.93 -4.51 2.04
C GLY A 23 -2.80 -5.76 1.16
N MET A 24 -1.94 -5.72 0.16
CA MET A 24 -1.62 -6.90 -0.66
C MET A 24 -0.86 -7.95 0.13
N PHE A 25 0.13 -7.50 0.91
CA PHE A 25 0.87 -8.37 1.80
C PHE A 25 -0.04 -9.01 2.85
N ALA A 26 -0.90 -8.23 3.51
CA ALA A 26 -1.84 -8.70 4.52
C ALA A 26 -2.73 -9.80 3.96
N ARG A 27 -3.26 -9.58 2.76
CA ARG A 27 -4.09 -10.56 2.06
C ARG A 27 -3.36 -11.85 1.72
N HIS A 28 -2.16 -11.76 1.13
CA HIS A 28 -1.35 -12.94 0.83
C HIS A 28 -1.02 -13.73 2.10
N TYR A 29 -0.64 -13.02 3.18
CA TYR A 29 -0.40 -13.61 4.49
C TYR A 29 -1.64 -14.33 5.03
N ILE A 30 -2.80 -13.70 5.00
CA ILE A 30 -4.07 -14.28 5.51
C ILE A 30 -4.49 -15.49 4.68
N ALA A 31 -4.44 -15.39 3.35
CA ALA A 31 -4.84 -16.48 2.46
C ALA A 31 -4.03 -17.76 2.69
N ILE A 32 -2.70 -17.62 2.91
CA ILE A 32 -1.81 -18.77 3.11
C ILE A 32 -1.81 -19.25 4.55
N ARG A 33 -1.84 -18.33 5.53
CA ARG A 33 -1.57 -18.67 6.94
C ARG A 33 -2.83 -18.82 7.79
N ARG A 34 -3.97 -18.27 7.36
CA ARG A 34 -5.25 -18.27 8.08
C ARG A 34 -5.07 -18.16 9.60
N PRO A 35 -4.46 -17.06 10.09
CA PRO A 35 -4.09 -16.94 11.49
C PRO A 35 -5.33 -16.94 12.39
N ALA A 36 -5.38 -17.89 13.34
CA ALA A 36 -6.51 -18.02 14.26
C ALA A 36 -6.68 -16.80 15.18
N GLY A 37 -5.59 -16.11 15.51
CA GLY A 37 -5.62 -14.91 16.39
C GLY A 37 -6.00 -13.60 15.71
N LEU A 38 -6.27 -13.60 14.39
CA LEU A 38 -6.67 -12.37 13.70
C LEU A 38 -8.16 -12.09 13.95
N ARG A 39 -8.47 -10.91 14.50
CA ARG A 39 -9.85 -10.49 14.79
C ARG A 39 -10.46 -9.63 13.68
N HIS A 40 -9.73 -8.59 13.25
CA HIS A 40 -10.18 -7.67 12.21
C HIS A 40 -9.04 -7.30 11.27
N LEU A 41 -9.39 -7.11 10.00
CA LEU A 41 -8.50 -6.58 8.96
C LEU A 41 -8.95 -5.15 8.61
N ILE A 42 -8.02 -4.19 8.61
CA ILE A 42 -8.24 -2.85 8.10
C ILE A 42 -7.34 -2.65 6.88
N VAL A 43 -7.95 -2.31 5.74
CA VAL A 43 -7.26 -2.05 4.48
C VAL A 43 -7.40 -0.57 4.15
N ALA A 44 -6.31 0.18 4.28
CA ALA A 44 -6.30 1.64 4.15
C ALA A 44 -5.52 2.10 2.92
N SER A 45 -6.16 2.80 1.99
CA SER A 45 -5.53 3.38 0.80
C SER A 45 -4.67 2.38 0.02
N THR A 46 -5.08 1.10 0.00
CA THR A 46 -4.49 0.06 -0.83
C THR A 46 -5.08 0.19 -2.22
N SER A 47 -4.54 1.10 -3.02
CA SER A 47 -4.95 1.27 -4.41
C SER A 47 -4.06 0.45 -5.33
N ALA A 48 -4.69 -0.13 -6.35
CA ALA A 48 -4.04 -0.77 -7.49
C ALA A 48 -3.40 0.29 -8.40
N LEU A 49 -2.47 1.07 -7.84
CA LEU A 49 -1.63 2.01 -8.58
C LEU A 49 -0.58 1.26 -9.44
N MET A 50 -1.02 0.13 -9.99
CA MET A 50 -0.36 -0.79 -10.90
C MET A 50 0.02 -0.07 -12.18
N GLU A 51 -0.87 0.77 -12.70
CA GLU A 51 -0.62 1.53 -13.93
C GLU A 51 0.52 2.54 -13.71
N LEU A 52 0.55 3.22 -12.56
CA LEU A 52 1.63 4.17 -12.26
C LEU A 52 2.97 3.46 -12.02
N CYS A 53 2.98 2.36 -11.26
CA CYS A 53 4.18 1.54 -11.07
C CYS A 53 4.69 0.96 -12.39
N ARG A 54 3.80 0.64 -13.32
CA ARG A 54 4.16 0.19 -14.68
C ARG A 54 4.75 1.34 -15.51
N MET A 55 4.18 2.54 -15.43
CA MET A 55 4.70 3.73 -16.12
C MET A 55 6.07 4.18 -15.57
N LEU A 56 6.28 4.09 -14.25
CA LEU A 56 7.55 4.36 -13.55
C LEU A 56 8.73 3.57 -14.13
N LEU A 57 8.47 2.36 -14.66
CA LEU A 57 9.51 1.48 -15.22
C LEU A 57 9.90 1.84 -16.65
N GLN A 58 9.07 2.60 -17.38
CA GLN A 58 9.23 2.81 -18.82
C GLN A 58 9.77 4.20 -19.17
N HIS A 59 9.45 5.24 -18.40
CA HIS A 59 9.83 6.63 -18.71
C HIS A 59 10.31 7.37 -17.46
N TRP A 60 11.63 7.49 -17.29
CA TRP A 60 12.24 8.27 -16.21
C TRP A 60 12.92 9.53 -16.79
N ASN A 61 12.16 10.63 -16.88
CA ASN A 61 12.66 11.93 -17.34
C ASN A 61 12.16 13.07 -16.43
N TRP A 62 12.55 14.31 -16.71
CA TRP A 62 12.18 15.46 -15.88
C TRP A 62 10.69 15.83 -16.03
N GLU A 63 10.13 15.73 -17.24
CA GLU A 63 8.68 15.92 -17.48
C GLU A 63 7.83 14.96 -16.64
N TYR A 64 8.31 13.72 -16.52
CA TYR A 64 7.72 12.68 -15.69
C TYR A 64 7.77 13.05 -14.19
N LEU A 65 8.89 13.58 -13.71
CA LEU A 65 9.01 14.02 -12.32
C LEU A 65 8.04 15.15 -12.01
N ASP A 66 7.88 16.12 -12.92
CA ASP A 66 6.93 17.22 -12.77
C ASP A 66 5.47 16.71 -12.76
N ALA A 67 5.13 15.79 -13.67
CA ALA A 67 3.82 15.13 -13.68
C ALA A 67 3.56 14.32 -12.39
N MET A 68 4.59 13.66 -11.85
CA MET A 68 4.49 12.94 -10.58
C MET A 68 4.23 13.87 -9.42
N GLN A 69 4.85 15.05 -9.35
CA GLN A 69 4.56 16.01 -8.29
C GLN A 69 3.09 16.44 -8.29
N ALA A 70 2.51 16.72 -9.46
CA ALA A 70 1.10 17.07 -9.59
C ALA A 70 0.17 15.91 -9.14
N LEU A 71 0.51 14.67 -9.51
CA LEU A 71 -0.20 13.47 -9.08
C LEU A 71 -0.10 13.27 -7.56
N TYR A 72 1.10 13.42 -6.98
CA TYR A 72 1.36 13.21 -5.56
C TYR A 72 0.60 14.23 -4.71
N LYS A 73 0.61 15.51 -5.10
CA LYS A 73 -0.17 16.56 -4.44
C LYS A 73 -1.68 16.30 -4.47
N THR A 74 -2.15 15.57 -5.49
CA THR A 74 -3.58 15.33 -5.71
C THR A 74 -4.07 14.04 -5.07
N HIS A 75 -3.29 12.96 -5.16
CA HIS A 75 -3.74 11.61 -4.84
C HIS A 75 -2.96 10.92 -3.73
N VAL A 76 -1.80 11.44 -3.33
CA VAL A 76 -0.97 10.85 -2.26
C VAL A 76 -1.09 11.66 -0.97
N CYS A 77 -0.80 12.96 -1.04
CA CYS A 77 -0.92 13.87 0.09
C CYS A 77 -1.28 15.28 -0.39
N SER A 78 -2.41 15.79 0.07
CA SER A 78 -2.89 17.13 -0.28
C SER A 78 -2.50 18.21 0.73
N LEU A 79 -1.82 17.86 1.82
CA LEU A 79 -1.33 18.84 2.79
C LEU A 79 -0.16 19.61 2.19
N ASP A 80 -0.13 20.92 2.47
CA ASP A 80 0.92 21.84 2.02
C ASP A 80 1.23 22.79 3.18
N PRO A 81 2.42 22.69 3.82
CA PRO A 81 3.53 21.79 3.48
C PRO A 81 3.24 20.32 3.82
N TRP A 82 3.99 19.41 3.18
CA TRP A 82 3.93 17.98 3.50
C TRP A 82 4.37 17.71 4.95
N PRO A 83 3.70 16.80 5.67
CA PRO A 83 4.13 16.38 7.01
C PRO A 83 5.57 15.86 7.00
N GLU A 84 6.35 16.23 8.03
CA GLU A 84 7.78 15.87 8.15
C GLU A 84 8.03 14.35 8.04
N LEU A 85 7.11 13.54 8.58
CA LEU A 85 7.17 12.08 8.51
C LEU A 85 7.15 11.52 7.09
N LEU A 86 6.57 12.25 6.12
CA LEU A 86 6.54 11.88 4.71
C LEU A 86 7.76 12.38 3.93
N LEU A 87 8.50 13.35 4.47
CA LEU A 87 9.70 13.91 3.84
C LEU A 87 10.95 13.06 4.11
N LYS A 88 11.05 12.40 5.28
CA LYS A 88 12.22 11.58 5.64
C LYS A 88 12.50 10.42 4.68
N PRO A 89 11.50 9.66 4.19
CA PRO A 89 11.73 8.59 3.22
C PRO A 89 12.00 9.10 1.79
N SER A 90 11.49 10.28 1.42
CA SER A 90 11.62 10.83 0.06
C SER A 90 12.98 11.52 -0.20
N GLN A 91 13.70 11.89 0.86
CA GLN A 91 14.99 12.57 0.79
C GLN A 91 16.20 11.61 0.76
N GLN A 92 15.99 10.29 0.90
CA GLN A 92 17.03 9.33 0.56
C GLN A 92 17.13 9.26 -0.97
N GLY A 93 17.97 10.14 -1.51
CA GLY A 93 18.25 10.28 -2.94
C GLY A 93 18.79 9.00 -3.57
N THR A 94 17.89 8.07 -3.88
CA THR A 94 18.25 6.88 -4.65
C THR A 94 18.24 7.26 -6.12
N LYS A 95 19.41 7.23 -6.75
CA LYS A 95 19.60 7.26 -8.22
C LYS A 95 18.95 6.06 -8.95
N ARG A 96 18.05 5.34 -8.29
CA ARG A 96 17.35 4.14 -8.77
C ARG A 96 15.85 4.37 -8.55
N PRO A 97 14.99 3.89 -9.46
CA PRO A 97 13.56 3.88 -9.18
C PRO A 97 13.33 3.13 -7.87
N PRO A 98 12.39 3.61 -7.01
CA PRO A 98 12.15 3.00 -5.71
C PRO A 98 11.93 1.50 -5.88
N LEU A 99 12.45 0.71 -4.93
CA LEU A 99 12.38 -0.76 -4.90
C LEU A 99 10.95 -1.29 -5.17
N CYS A 100 9.94 -0.46 -4.92
CA CYS A 100 8.56 -0.54 -5.36
C CYS A 100 8.34 -0.91 -6.85
N ALA A 101 9.32 -0.79 -7.73
CA ALA A 101 9.14 -1.12 -9.14
C ALA A 101 9.49 -2.60 -9.45
N HIS A 102 10.50 -3.17 -8.77
CA HIS A 102 11.06 -4.48 -9.13
C HIS A 102 10.44 -5.66 -8.36
N SER A 103 10.25 -5.55 -7.05
CA SER A 103 9.70 -6.63 -6.21
C SER A 103 8.19 -6.77 -6.33
N ASN A 104 7.56 -5.78 -6.94
CA ASN A 104 6.13 -5.60 -6.88
C ASN A 104 5.43 -6.54 -7.86
N LEU A 105 5.77 -6.56 -9.16
CA LEU A 105 5.01 -7.27 -10.20
C LEU A 105 4.65 -8.74 -9.89
N MET A 106 5.54 -9.51 -9.24
CA MET A 106 5.29 -10.93 -8.92
C MET A 106 4.23 -11.13 -7.84
N VAL A 107 4.12 -10.23 -6.85
CA VAL A 107 3.10 -10.32 -5.79
C VAL A 107 1.70 -10.00 -6.34
N TYR A 108 1.59 -9.13 -7.35
CA TYR A 108 0.28 -8.73 -7.91
C TYR A 108 -0.45 -9.85 -8.64
N ARG A 109 0.25 -10.68 -9.41
CA ARG A 109 -0.40 -11.72 -10.23
C ARG A 109 -1.11 -12.78 -9.37
N TYR A 110 -0.61 -13.01 -8.15
CA TYR A 110 -1.22 -13.93 -7.19
C TYR A 110 -2.33 -13.29 -6.35
N VAL A 111 -2.24 -11.99 -6.06
CA VAL A 111 -3.19 -11.33 -5.14
C VAL A 111 -4.55 -11.09 -5.80
N LEU A 112 -4.64 -10.90 -7.12
CA LEU A 112 -5.91 -10.71 -7.83
C LEU A 112 -6.80 -11.96 -7.91
N THR A 113 -6.24 -13.17 -7.87
CA THR A 113 -7.03 -14.41 -7.97
C THR A 113 -7.67 -14.82 -6.65
N SER A 114 -7.13 -14.40 -5.50
CA SER A 114 -7.64 -14.79 -4.17
C SER A 114 -8.81 -13.92 -3.66
N PHE A 115 -9.63 -13.31 -4.53
CA PHE A 115 -10.62 -12.26 -4.12
C PHE A 115 -11.72 -12.74 -3.19
N MET A 116 -11.86 -14.05 -3.01
CA MET A 116 -13.06 -14.63 -2.42
C MET A 116 -12.87 -15.34 -1.06
N ASP A 117 -11.64 -15.40 -0.51
CA ASP A 117 -11.37 -16.28 0.65
C ASP A 117 -11.04 -15.57 1.97
N ILE A 118 -11.23 -14.24 2.08
CA ILE A 118 -11.02 -13.53 3.37
C ILE A 118 -12.27 -13.69 4.23
N THR A 119 -12.21 -14.56 5.23
CA THR A 119 -13.32 -14.84 6.16
C THR A 119 -13.37 -13.91 7.38
N TYR A 120 -12.42 -12.98 7.50
CA TYR A 120 -12.29 -12.08 8.64
C TYR A 120 -13.08 -10.78 8.42
N PRO A 121 -13.72 -10.23 9.47
CA PRO A 121 -14.30 -8.90 9.41
C PRO A 121 -13.30 -7.88 8.87
N THR A 122 -13.65 -7.22 7.77
CA THR A 122 -12.73 -6.35 7.02
C THR A 122 -13.32 -4.95 6.84
N LEU A 123 -12.58 -3.93 7.27
CA LEU A 123 -12.88 -2.52 7.02
C LEU A 123 -12.00 -1.98 5.90
N LEU A 124 -12.63 -1.47 4.84
CA LEU A 124 -11.94 -0.78 3.76
C LEU A 124 -12.01 0.74 4.00
N ILE A 125 -10.86 1.38 4.10
CA ILE A 125 -10.72 2.82 4.27
C ILE A 125 -10.03 3.39 3.04
N ASN A 126 -10.64 4.34 2.36
CA ASN A 126 -9.97 5.08 1.31
C ASN A 126 -10.42 6.55 1.32
N ALA A 127 -9.53 7.45 0.95
CA ALA A 127 -9.88 8.85 0.77
C ALA A 127 -10.72 9.01 -0.51
N PRO A 128 -11.72 9.91 -0.52
CA PRO A 128 -12.40 10.27 -1.76
C PRO A 128 -11.38 10.82 -2.77
N THR A 129 -11.53 10.46 -4.05
CA THR A 129 -10.81 11.16 -5.11
C THR A 129 -11.32 12.61 -5.17
N LYS A 130 -10.44 13.58 -5.48
CA LYS A 130 -10.83 15.01 -5.54
C LYS A 130 -12.05 15.25 -6.45
N ASP A 131 -12.27 14.41 -7.46
CA ASP A 131 -13.43 14.48 -8.35
C ASP A 131 -14.79 14.24 -7.65
N ARG A 132 -14.81 13.56 -6.49
CA ARG A 132 -16.04 13.29 -5.71
C ARG A 132 -16.37 14.38 -4.67
N ILE A 133 -15.52 15.38 -4.48
CA ILE A 133 -15.68 16.40 -3.42
C ILE A 133 -16.48 17.63 -3.93
N LYS A 134 -16.83 17.69 -5.22
CA LYS A 134 -17.76 18.69 -5.76
C LYS A 134 -19.21 18.31 -5.42
N ARG A 135 -19.70 18.75 -4.25
CA ARG A 135 -21.12 18.88 -3.94
C ARG A 135 -21.35 20.23 -3.27
#